data_AF-A0A1H9X9C7-F1
#
_entry.id   AF-A0A1H9X9C7-F1
#
_cell.length_a   1.000
_cell.length_b   1.000
_cell.length_c   1.000
_cell.angle_alpha   90.00
_cell.angle_beta   90.00
_cell.angle_gamma   90.00
#
_symmetry.space_group_name_H-M   'P 1'
#
loop_
_entity.id
_entity.type
_entity.pdbx_description
1 polymer ?
#
loop_
_entity_poly.entity_id
_entity_poly.type
_entity_poly.pdbx_seq_one_letter_code
_entity_poly.pdbx_strand_id
1 'polypeptide(L)'
;MWMNGLTSRLEDLRSKLPVHRNKTYLKSKEAVPQYLTIHHSGTKTGDAFSFAKYHVNHHGWPGAGYHFVLTGKGLIQWCHNLNVISYHTKGRNRGNIGICLVGEGDFTGLQRKSLLDLSAALCSYYRLPSSAVLGHREHPQQQTVCPSINMKEFRMELSKAVLQKGEQGTLPPVLRKGMRGPAVTLLQKKLRHAGFPLPGYGIDGIFGNETEQAVRNFQKSRKILQDGIAGPVTWSELLSVKPR
;
A
#
# COMPACT_ATOMS: atom_id res chain seq x y z
N MET A 1 -9.38 5.68 -2.91
CA MET A 1 -9.90 5.99 -1.56
C MET A 1 -9.71 4.81 -0.58
N TRP A 2 -8.49 4.25 -0.46
CA TRP A 2 -8.18 3.30 0.64
C TRP A 2 -7.98 4.00 1.99
N MET A 3 -7.73 5.30 1.95
CA MET A 3 -7.48 6.15 3.12
C MET A 3 -8.77 6.59 3.83
N ASN A 4 -9.94 6.06 3.46
CA ASN A 4 -11.20 6.42 4.11
C ASN A 4 -11.12 6.08 5.61
N GLY A 5 -11.38 7.08 6.46
CA GLY A 5 -11.23 6.98 7.92
C GLY A 5 -9.82 7.24 8.46
N LEU A 6 -8.83 7.51 7.60
CA LEU A 6 -7.45 7.88 8.00
C LEU A 6 -7.16 9.37 7.80
N THR A 7 -7.96 10.09 7.01
CA THR A 7 -7.65 11.45 6.52
C THR A 7 -7.38 12.46 7.63
N SER A 8 -8.03 12.37 8.79
CA SER A 8 -7.79 13.27 9.92
C SER A 8 -6.43 13.07 10.61
N ARG A 9 -5.73 11.96 10.33
CA ARG A 9 -4.41 11.63 10.89
C ARG A 9 -3.37 11.35 9.80
N LEU A 10 -3.67 11.55 8.53
CA LEU A 10 -2.76 11.24 7.43
C LEU A 10 -2.19 12.52 6.84
N GLU A 11 -0.86 12.59 6.82
CA GLU A 11 -0.10 13.66 6.18
C GLU A 11 0.63 13.10 4.95
N ASP A 12 0.32 13.61 3.76
CA ASP A 12 1.02 13.23 2.53
C ASP A 12 2.32 14.03 2.36
N LEU A 13 3.45 13.33 2.50
CA LEU A 13 4.80 13.91 2.45
C LEU A 13 5.61 13.44 1.24
N ARG A 14 5.03 12.65 0.34
CA ARG A 14 5.76 12.00 -0.76
C ARG A 14 6.54 12.95 -1.67
N SER A 15 6.11 14.19 -1.80
CA SER A 15 6.78 15.24 -2.58
C SER A 15 7.55 16.26 -1.73
N LYS A 16 7.56 16.11 -0.40
CA LYS A 16 8.09 17.09 0.55
C LYS A 16 9.34 16.60 1.28
N LEU A 17 9.56 15.28 1.34
CA LEU A 17 10.68 14.71 2.08
C LEU A 17 12.04 14.98 1.40
N PRO A 18 13.12 15.07 2.18
CA PRO A 18 14.48 15.07 1.65
C PRO A 18 14.74 13.87 0.73
N VAL A 19 15.36 14.15 -0.42
CA VAL A 19 15.77 13.16 -1.42
C VAL A 19 17.21 13.39 -1.85
N HIS A 20 17.88 12.32 -2.26
CA HIS A 20 19.22 12.41 -2.83
C HIS A 20 19.16 12.97 -4.25
N ARG A 21 20.09 13.88 -4.59
CA ARG A 21 20.08 14.62 -5.87
C ARG A 21 20.11 13.71 -7.11
N ASN A 22 20.91 12.65 -7.07
CA ASN A 22 21.21 11.82 -8.25
C ASN A 22 20.76 10.36 -8.15
N LYS A 23 19.93 10.00 -7.16
CA LYS A 23 19.51 8.61 -6.94
C LYS A 23 18.00 8.53 -6.85
N THR A 24 17.43 7.46 -7.39
CA THR A 24 15.99 7.20 -7.37
C THR A 24 15.73 5.77 -6.95
N TYR A 25 14.62 5.54 -6.25
CA TYR A 25 14.18 4.17 -6.00
C TYR A 25 13.64 3.51 -7.25
N LEU A 26 13.84 2.19 -7.34
CA LEU A 26 13.11 1.36 -8.28
C LEU A 26 11.63 1.33 -7.91
N LYS A 27 10.78 1.10 -8.91
CA LYS A 27 9.35 0.87 -8.73
C LYS A 27 9.02 -0.58 -9.05
N SER A 28 8.19 -1.19 -8.23
CA SER A 28 7.62 -2.50 -8.48
C SER A 28 6.71 -2.42 -9.71
N LYS A 29 6.82 -3.44 -10.56
CA LYS A 29 5.86 -3.71 -11.65
C LYS A 29 4.63 -4.46 -11.14
N GLU A 30 4.70 -5.01 -9.92
CA GLU A 30 3.58 -5.69 -9.28
C GLU A 30 2.59 -4.65 -8.72
N ALA A 31 1.32 -4.79 -9.09
CA ALA A 31 0.24 -3.92 -8.64
C ALA A 31 -0.11 -4.06 -7.15
N VAL A 32 0.24 -5.22 -6.57
CA VAL A 32 -0.19 -5.66 -5.25
C VAL A 32 1.05 -6.07 -4.46
N PRO A 33 1.28 -5.50 -3.26
CA PRO A 33 2.35 -5.95 -2.38
C PRO A 33 2.07 -7.39 -1.93
N GLN A 34 3.13 -8.12 -1.61
CA GLN A 34 3.06 -9.47 -1.05
C GLN A 34 2.90 -9.44 0.48
N TYR A 35 3.46 -8.43 1.14
CA TYR A 35 3.40 -8.29 2.60
C TYR A 35 3.50 -6.82 3.04
N LEU A 36 3.04 -6.56 4.27
CA LEU A 36 3.33 -5.33 5.00
C LEU A 36 4.37 -5.67 6.07
N THR A 37 5.37 -4.82 6.28
CA THR A 37 6.36 -5.02 7.35
C THR A 37 6.29 -3.91 8.38
N ILE A 38 6.07 -4.29 9.62
CA ILE A 38 6.02 -3.38 10.77
C ILE A 38 7.41 -3.22 11.36
N HIS A 39 7.80 -1.97 11.53
CA HIS A 39 9.07 -1.54 12.08
C HIS A 39 8.88 -0.65 13.30
N HIS A 40 9.90 -0.58 14.14
CA HIS A 40 10.12 0.54 15.03
C HIS A 40 11.35 1.32 14.59
N SER A 41 11.48 2.57 15.02
CA SER A 41 12.66 3.37 14.69
C SER A 41 13.86 3.03 15.57
N GLY A 42 13.63 2.48 16.78
CA GLY A 42 14.68 2.35 17.79
C GLY A 42 15.16 3.70 18.30
N THR A 43 14.35 4.76 18.13
CA THR A 43 14.63 6.11 18.60
C THR A 43 13.50 6.58 19.51
N LYS A 44 13.84 7.35 20.55
CA LYS A 44 12.81 7.93 21.46
C LYS A 44 11.89 8.92 20.76
N THR A 45 12.42 9.65 19.78
CA THR A 45 11.73 10.70 19.01
C THR A 45 12.10 10.62 17.54
N GLY A 46 11.34 11.32 16.70
CA GLY A 46 11.55 11.34 15.26
C GLY A 46 10.26 11.49 14.47
N ASP A 47 10.42 11.58 13.17
CA ASP A 47 9.37 11.74 12.16
C ASP A 47 9.91 11.37 10.77
N ALA A 48 9.06 11.43 9.76
CA ALA A 48 9.43 11.15 8.38
C ALA A 48 10.55 12.05 7.84
N PHE A 49 10.60 13.33 8.23
CA PHE A 49 11.61 14.28 7.76
C PHE A 49 12.99 13.95 8.31
N SER A 50 13.09 13.77 9.63
CA SER A 50 14.32 13.41 10.33
C SER A 50 14.85 12.05 9.84
N PHE A 51 13.98 11.05 9.67
CA PHE A 51 14.38 9.74 9.15
C PHE A 51 14.81 9.82 7.68
N ALA A 52 14.07 10.52 6.80
CA ALA A 52 14.48 10.71 5.41
C ALA A 52 15.84 11.43 5.30
N LYS A 53 16.05 12.49 6.09
CA LYS A 53 17.33 13.21 6.17
C LYS A 53 18.47 12.29 6.61
N TYR A 54 18.24 11.45 7.63
CA TYR A 54 19.22 10.48 8.08
C TYR A 54 19.56 9.46 6.98
N HIS A 55 18.56 8.86 6.32
CA HIS A 55 18.76 7.90 5.23
C HIS A 55 19.54 8.50 4.05
N VAL A 56 19.24 9.74 3.66
CA VAL A 56 19.94 10.43 2.56
C VAL A 56 21.37 10.76 2.98
N ASN A 57 21.58 11.37 4.14
CA ASN A 57 22.88 11.93 4.51
C ASN A 57 23.87 10.89 5.05
N HIS A 58 23.40 9.87 5.76
CA HIS A 58 24.28 8.89 6.42
C HIS A 58 24.37 7.57 5.65
N HIS A 59 23.28 7.16 4.99
CA HIS A 59 23.27 5.93 4.19
C HIS A 59 23.39 6.17 2.68
N GLY A 60 23.35 7.42 2.23
CA GLY A 60 23.41 7.75 0.81
C GLY A 60 22.23 7.18 0.01
N TRP A 61 21.09 6.94 0.66
CA TRP A 61 19.91 6.37 0.02
C TRP A 61 19.16 7.41 -0.82
N PRO A 62 18.34 6.99 -1.81
CA PRO A 62 17.53 7.92 -2.60
C PRO A 62 16.57 8.81 -1.78
N GLY A 63 16.09 8.35 -0.62
CA GLY A 63 15.14 9.07 0.23
C GLY A 63 14.78 8.29 1.48
N ALA A 64 13.54 8.40 1.95
CA ALA A 64 13.04 7.66 3.12
C ALA A 64 13.07 6.12 2.91
N GLY A 65 13.44 5.37 3.94
CA GLY A 65 13.42 3.91 3.92
C GLY A 65 12.02 3.28 3.98
N TYR A 66 11.05 3.98 4.59
CA TYR A 66 9.70 3.45 4.85
C TYR A 66 8.64 4.09 3.94
N HIS A 67 7.51 3.41 3.78
CA HIS A 67 6.34 3.97 3.10
C HIS A 67 5.52 4.84 4.04
N PHE A 68 5.46 4.47 5.31
CA PHE A 68 4.75 5.20 6.35
C PHE A 68 5.59 5.33 7.62
N VAL A 69 5.50 6.48 8.27
CA VAL A 69 6.06 6.71 9.62
C VAL A 69 4.93 7.15 10.55
N LEU A 70 4.84 6.54 11.72
CA LEU A 70 3.79 6.78 12.72
C LEU A 70 4.40 7.44 13.96
N THR A 71 4.11 8.72 14.16
CA THR A 71 4.64 9.49 15.32
C THR A 71 3.91 9.14 16.61
N GLY A 72 4.49 9.49 17.77
CA GLY A 72 3.90 9.27 19.10
C GLY A 72 2.46 9.79 19.26
N LYS A 73 2.05 10.79 18.48
CA LYS A 73 0.71 11.38 18.48
C LYS A 73 -0.29 10.64 17.58
N GLY A 74 0.11 9.53 16.95
CA GLY A 74 -0.70 8.78 15.99
C GLY A 74 -0.81 9.45 14.62
N LEU A 75 0.06 10.41 14.29
CA LEU A 75 0.12 10.98 12.94
C LEU A 75 0.75 9.96 11.99
N ILE A 76 0.07 9.67 10.88
CA ILE A 76 0.51 8.79 9.79
C ILE A 76 1.15 9.67 8.71
N GLN A 77 2.46 9.62 8.61
CA GLN A 77 3.23 10.36 7.61
C GLN A 77 3.52 9.47 6.40
N TRP A 78 2.88 9.76 5.27
CA TRP A 78 3.00 8.99 4.03
C TRP A 78 4.22 9.45 3.23
N CYS A 79 5.24 8.59 3.19
CA CYS A 79 6.58 8.91 2.72
C CYS A 79 6.84 8.53 1.26
N HIS A 80 6.27 7.43 0.77
CA HIS A 80 6.49 6.94 -0.60
C HIS A 80 5.22 6.43 -1.28
N ASN A 81 5.18 6.53 -2.61
CA ASN A 81 4.20 5.80 -3.41
C ASN A 81 4.29 4.30 -3.08
N LEU A 82 3.14 3.62 -3.00
CA LEU A 82 3.06 2.22 -2.53
C LEU A 82 3.75 1.19 -3.44
N ASN A 83 4.15 1.61 -4.64
CA ASN A 83 4.90 0.77 -5.58
C ASN A 83 6.41 1.03 -5.51
N VAL A 84 6.91 1.90 -4.64
CA VAL A 84 8.35 2.16 -4.50
C VAL A 84 9.00 0.99 -3.78
N ILE A 85 10.13 0.49 -4.29
CA ILE A 85 10.94 -0.52 -3.61
C ILE A 85 11.90 0.25 -2.69
N SER A 86 11.41 0.70 -1.54
CA SER A 86 12.21 1.42 -0.55
C SER A 86 13.07 0.47 0.29
N TYR A 87 14.00 0.99 1.07
CA TYR A 87 15.03 0.18 1.75
C TYR A 87 14.73 0.05 3.24
N HIS A 88 13.84 -0.87 3.63
CA HIS A 88 13.50 -1.06 5.05
C HIS A 88 13.70 -2.49 5.56
N THR A 89 13.75 -3.49 4.68
CA THR A 89 13.93 -4.89 5.06
C THR A 89 14.88 -5.56 4.07
N LYS A 90 16.13 -5.73 4.48
CA LYS A 90 17.21 -6.24 3.61
C LYS A 90 16.80 -7.59 3.01
N GLY A 91 16.88 -7.70 1.69
CA GLY A 91 16.48 -8.91 0.94
C GLY A 91 14.96 -9.10 0.75
N ARG A 92 14.12 -8.23 1.32
CA ARG A 92 12.65 -8.35 1.30
C ARG A 92 11.94 -7.04 0.96
N ASN A 93 12.57 -6.16 0.18
CA ASN A 93 11.98 -4.85 -0.17
C ASN A 93 11.00 -4.91 -1.35
N ARG A 94 11.17 -5.84 -2.29
CA ARG A 94 10.28 -5.96 -3.47
C ARG A 94 8.91 -6.48 -3.03
N GLY A 95 7.85 -5.77 -3.41
CA GLY A 95 6.48 -6.14 -3.04
C GLY A 95 6.20 -5.97 -1.54
N ASN A 96 6.92 -5.09 -0.84
CA ASN A 96 6.78 -4.91 0.60
C ASN A 96 6.52 -3.45 0.95
N ILE A 97 5.51 -3.21 1.79
CA ILE A 97 5.22 -1.88 2.34
C ILE A 97 5.70 -1.80 3.79
N GLY A 98 6.73 -1.00 4.02
CA GLY A 98 7.26 -0.72 5.36
C GLY A 98 6.48 0.37 6.11
N ILE A 99 6.04 0.04 7.32
CA ILE A 99 5.37 0.95 8.27
C ILE A 99 6.24 1.04 9.52
N CYS A 100 6.80 2.21 9.82
CA CYS A 100 7.67 2.43 10.97
C CYS A 100 6.96 3.22 12.07
N LEU A 101 6.98 2.72 13.30
CA LEU A 101 6.56 3.46 14.48
C LEU A 101 7.77 4.16 15.10
N VAL A 102 7.64 5.45 15.39
CA VAL A 102 8.65 6.18 16.16
C VAL A 102 8.61 5.67 17.60
N GLY A 103 9.72 5.12 18.10
CA GLY A 103 9.81 4.56 19.45
C GLY A 103 10.53 3.22 19.50
N GLU A 104 10.51 2.60 20.68
CA GLU A 104 11.18 1.32 20.94
C GLU A 104 10.33 0.38 21.82
N GLY A 105 9.09 0.12 21.40
CA GLY A 105 8.19 -0.89 22.02
C GLY A 105 7.13 -0.32 22.97
N ASP A 106 7.39 0.85 23.57
CA ASP A 106 6.49 1.60 24.46
C ASP A 106 5.52 2.52 23.68
N PHE A 107 4.96 2.02 22.57
CA PHE A 107 4.11 2.83 21.69
C PHE A 107 2.86 3.34 22.39
N THR A 108 2.39 4.52 21.99
CA THR A 108 1.16 5.12 22.55
C THR A 108 -0.09 4.40 22.05
N GLY A 109 -1.22 4.57 22.74
CA GLY A 109 -2.52 4.07 22.26
C GLY A 109 -2.90 4.65 20.90
N LEU A 110 -2.55 5.91 20.63
CA LEU A 110 -2.79 6.57 19.34
C LEU A 110 -1.93 5.98 18.21
N GLN A 111 -0.67 5.62 18.51
CA GLN A 111 0.19 4.91 17.58
C GLN A 111 -0.36 3.52 17.26
N ARG A 112 -0.72 2.73 18.28
CA ARG A 112 -1.30 1.39 18.09
C ARG A 112 -2.59 1.45 17.28
N LYS A 113 -3.48 2.41 17.57
CA LYS A 113 -4.71 2.63 16.81
C LYS A 113 -4.42 2.98 15.35
N SER A 114 -3.47 3.88 15.11
CA SER A 114 -3.12 4.31 13.75
C SER A 114 -2.44 3.21 12.95
N LEU A 115 -1.62 2.38 13.59
CA LEU A 115 -1.05 1.16 13.02
C LEU A 115 -2.16 0.20 12.60
N LEU A 116 -3.10 -0.12 13.50
CA LEU A 116 -4.21 -1.03 13.21
C LEU A 116 -5.08 -0.50 12.07
N ASP A 117 -5.49 0.77 12.12
CA ASP A 117 -6.36 1.37 11.11
C ASP A 117 -5.68 1.41 9.73
N LEU A 118 -4.38 1.77 9.68
CA LEU A 118 -3.58 1.80 8.45
C LEU A 118 -3.38 0.40 7.88
N SER A 119 -2.97 -0.56 8.71
CA SER A 119 -2.79 -1.95 8.28
C SER A 119 -4.10 -2.56 7.81
N ALA A 120 -5.21 -2.31 8.51
CA ALA A 120 -6.53 -2.80 8.09
C ALA A 120 -6.94 -2.18 6.75
N ALA A 121 -6.74 -0.86 6.57
CA ALA A 121 -7.02 -0.19 5.31
C ALA A 121 -6.19 -0.76 4.14
N LEU A 122 -4.89 -0.96 4.34
CA LEU A 122 -4.01 -1.56 3.33
C LEU A 122 -4.35 -3.02 3.05
N CYS A 123 -4.67 -3.81 4.09
CA CYS A 123 -5.07 -5.20 3.92
C CYS A 123 -6.41 -5.34 3.21
N SER A 124 -7.44 -4.59 3.61
CA SER A 124 -8.73 -4.56 2.91
C SER A 124 -8.57 -4.08 1.47
N TYR A 125 -7.74 -3.06 1.25
CA TYR A 125 -7.47 -2.54 -0.08
C TYR A 125 -6.83 -3.62 -0.94
N TYR A 126 -5.66 -4.13 -0.56
CA TYR A 126 -4.90 -5.11 -1.34
C TYR A 126 -5.39 -6.56 -1.24
N ARG A 127 -6.44 -6.81 -0.44
CA ARG A 127 -6.91 -8.15 -0.07
C ARG A 127 -5.79 -9.02 0.50
N LEU A 128 -4.93 -8.41 1.30
CA LEU A 128 -3.90 -9.13 2.02
C LEU A 128 -4.52 -9.81 3.24
N PRO A 129 -4.22 -11.10 3.48
CA PRO A 129 -4.58 -11.73 4.74
C PRO A 129 -3.77 -11.08 5.87
N SER A 130 -4.30 -11.08 7.09
CA SER A 130 -3.55 -10.57 8.26
C SER A 130 -2.22 -11.30 8.46
N SER A 131 -2.12 -12.57 8.04
CA SER A 131 -0.87 -13.35 8.02
C SER A 131 0.22 -12.76 7.14
N ALA A 132 -0.11 -11.91 6.16
CA ALA A 132 0.86 -11.20 5.33
C ALA A 132 1.42 -9.93 6.01
N VAL A 133 1.00 -9.62 7.25
CA VAL A 133 1.55 -8.51 8.03
C VAL A 133 2.56 -9.03 9.04
N LEU A 134 3.83 -8.77 8.76
CA LEU A 134 4.97 -9.31 9.49
C LEU A 134 5.69 -8.21 10.26
N GLY A 135 6.24 -8.54 11.42
CA GLY A 135 7.27 -7.72 12.06
C GLY A 135 8.60 -7.87 11.32
N HIS A 136 9.48 -6.88 11.40
CA HIS A 136 10.81 -6.95 10.80
C HIS A 136 11.55 -8.24 11.16
N ARG A 137 11.52 -8.64 12.44
CA ARG A 137 12.14 -9.87 12.95
C ARG A 137 11.59 -11.18 12.39
N GLU A 138 10.37 -11.17 11.82
CA GLU A 138 9.72 -12.39 11.31
C GLU A 138 10.14 -12.73 9.88
N HIS A 139 10.87 -11.82 9.21
CA HIS A 139 11.46 -12.10 7.90
C HIS A 139 12.69 -13.00 8.04
N PRO A 140 12.93 -13.93 7.08
CA PRO A 140 14.13 -14.75 7.08
C PRO A 140 15.40 -13.88 7.11
N GLN A 141 16.41 -14.35 7.83
CA GLN A 141 17.74 -13.73 7.95
C GLN A 141 17.77 -12.37 8.68
N GLN A 142 16.67 -11.92 9.28
CA GLN A 142 16.67 -10.71 10.10
C GLN A 142 17.07 -11.04 11.54
N GLN A 143 18.15 -10.43 12.03
CA GLN A 143 18.59 -10.53 13.41
C GLN A 143 18.29 -9.21 14.11
N THR A 144 17.05 -9.05 14.56
CA THR A 144 16.59 -7.79 15.17
C THR A 144 15.45 -8.04 16.16
N VAL A 145 15.31 -7.16 17.15
CA VAL A 145 14.13 -7.09 18.01
C VAL A 145 13.01 -6.26 17.39
N CYS A 146 13.25 -5.56 16.29
CA CYS A 146 12.23 -4.77 15.61
C CYS A 146 11.02 -5.65 15.19
N PRO A 147 9.77 -5.25 15.46
CA PRO A 147 9.31 -3.93 15.92
C PRO A 147 9.07 -3.79 17.44
N SER A 148 9.49 -4.76 18.27
CA SER A 148 9.10 -4.83 19.69
C SER A 148 7.59 -4.80 19.93
N ILE A 149 6.83 -5.47 19.04
CA ILE A 149 5.38 -5.67 19.14
C ILE A 149 5.10 -7.17 19.13
N ASN A 150 4.11 -7.62 19.90
CA ASN A 150 3.57 -8.97 19.77
C ASN A 150 2.79 -9.09 18.45
N MET A 151 3.48 -9.50 17.40
CA MET A 151 2.90 -9.57 16.06
C MET A 151 1.80 -10.62 15.93
N LYS A 152 1.80 -11.67 16.76
CA LYS A 152 0.73 -12.66 16.80
C LYS A 152 -0.58 -12.02 17.28
N GLU A 153 -0.56 -11.31 18.39
CA GLU A 153 -1.71 -10.56 18.90
C GLU A 153 -2.17 -9.49 17.93
N PHE A 154 -1.24 -8.70 17.40
CA PHE A 154 -1.55 -7.67 16.41
C PHE A 154 -2.27 -8.24 15.18
N ARG A 155 -1.82 -9.39 14.64
CA ARG A 155 -2.50 -10.03 13.51
C ARG A 155 -3.90 -10.54 13.85
N MET A 156 -4.14 -10.99 15.08
CA MET A 156 -5.49 -11.37 15.52
C MET A 156 -6.43 -10.16 15.57
N GLU A 157 -5.96 -9.04 16.13
CA GLU A 157 -6.72 -7.78 16.14
C GLU A 157 -6.99 -7.27 14.72
N LEU A 158 -5.96 -7.28 13.87
CA LEU A 158 -6.05 -6.90 12.47
C LEU A 158 -7.07 -7.75 11.71
N SER A 159 -7.08 -9.06 11.93
CA SER A 159 -8.05 -9.96 11.30
C SER A 159 -9.48 -9.55 11.64
N LYS A 160 -9.76 -9.26 12.91
CA LYS A 160 -11.07 -8.77 13.36
C LYS A 160 -11.42 -7.43 12.72
N ALA A 161 -10.48 -6.48 12.70
CA ALA A 161 -10.71 -5.15 12.12
C ALA A 161 -10.98 -5.21 10.60
N VAL A 162 -10.29 -6.08 9.86
CA VAL A 162 -10.51 -6.28 8.42
C VAL A 162 -11.89 -6.91 8.17
N LEU A 163 -12.30 -7.89 8.99
CA LEU A 163 -13.63 -8.52 8.87
C LEU A 163 -14.77 -7.54 9.16
N GLN A 164 -14.68 -6.75 10.22
CA GLN A 164 -15.66 -5.72 10.56
C GLN A 164 -15.80 -4.65 9.46
N LYS A 165 -14.69 -4.29 8.79
CA LYS A 165 -14.73 -3.40 7.63
C LYS A 165 -15.22 -4.07 6.35
N GLY A 166 -15.16 -5.40 6.26
CA GLY A 166 -15.60 -6.19 5.10
C GLY A 166 -17.10 -6.12 4.82
N GLU A 167 -17.91 -5.77 5.82
CA GLU A 167 -19.36 -5.56 5.66
C GLU A 167 -19.70 -4.18 5.08
N GLN A 168 -18.77 -3.22 5.08
CA GLN A 168 -18.93 -1.89 4.49
C GLN A 168 -18.09 -1.74 3.22
N GLY A 169 -18.62 -2.23 2.10
CA GLY A 169 -18.17 -1.85 0.75
C GLY A 169 -16.77 -2.33 0.36
N THR A 170 -16.63 -3.63 0.09
CA THR A 170 -15.37 -4.18 -0.43
C THR A 170 -15.14 -3.82 -1.90
N LEU A 171 -13.97 -3.27 -2.22
CA LEU A 171 -13.53 -3.12 -3.61
C LEU A 171 -13.47 -4.52 -4.26
N PRO A 172 -13.80 -4.67 -5.57
CA PRO A 172 -13.78 -5.96 -6.24
C PRO A 172 -12.37 -6.61 -6.24
N PRO A 173 -12.25 -7.92 -6.55
CA PRO A 173 -10.96 -8.63 -6.50
C PRO A 173 -9.92 -8.03 -7.44
N VAL A 174 -8.65 -8.28 -7.13
CA VAL A 174 -7.56 -7.98 -8.04
C VAL A 174 -7.73 -8.84 -9.29
N LEU A 175 -7.87 -8.20 -10.45
CA LEU A 175 -8.00 -8.91 -11.72
C LEU A 175 -6.80 -8.65 -12.63
N ARG A 176 -6.35 -9.70 -13.32
CA ARG A 176 -5.24 -9.66 -14.30
C ARG A 176 -5.55 -10.55 -15.49
N LYS A 177 -4.76 -10.41 -16.56
CA LYS A 177 -4.89 -11.21 -17.77
C LYS A 177 -4.94 -12.72 -17.47
N GLY A 178 -5.87 -13.42 -18.12
CA GLY A 178 -6.16 -14.85 -17.92
C GLY A 178 -7.28 -15.14 -16.93
N MET A 179 -7.71 -14.17 -16.11
CA MET A 179 -8.87 -14.32 -15.22
C MET A 179 -10.19 -14.24 -15.99
N ARG A 180 -11.23 -14.91 -15.47
CA ARG A 180 -12.58 -14.92 -16.04
C ARG A 180 -13.66 -14.84 -14.97
N GLY A 181 -14.87 -14.41 -15.33
CA GLY A 181 -16.06 -14.46 -14.48
C GLY A 181 -16.67 -13.10 -14.12
N PRO A 182 -17.64 -13.06 -13.18
CA PRO A 182 -18.47 -11.88 -12.94
C PRO A 182 -17.71 -10.61 -12.55
N ALA A 183 -16.58 -10.74 -11.84
CA ALA A 183 -15.73 -9.60 -11.50
C ALA A 183 -15.08 -8.98 -12.73
N VAL A 184 -14.70 -9.78 -13.73
CA VAL A 184 -14.14 -9.30 -15.01
C VAL A 184 -15.23 -8.63 -15.84
N THR A 185 -16.43 -9.19 -15.86
CA THR A 185 -17.61 -8.54 -16.45
C THR A 185 -17.85 -7.15 -15.84
N LEU A 186 -17.78 -7.03 -14.52
CA LEU A 186 -17.90 -5.74 -13.82
C LEU A 186 -16.79 -4.77 -14.22
N LEU A 187 -15.54 -5.26 -14.34
CA LEU A 187 -14.40 -4.44 -14.75
C LEU A 187 -14.62 -3.87 -16.15
N GLN A 188 -14.99 -4.72 -17.11
CA GLN A 188 -15.24 -4.32 -18.49
C GLN A 188 -16.40 -3.31 -18.58
N LYS A 189 -17.48 -3.52 -17.80
CA LYS A 189 -18.58 -2.55 -17.67
C LYS A 189 -18.07 -1.19 -17.18
N LYS A 190 -17.26 -1.17 -16.12
CA LYS A 190 -16.73 0.07 -15.54
C LYS A 190 -15.72 0.76 -16.45
N LEU A 191 -14.86 0.03 -17.16
CA LEU A 191 -13.94 0.59 -18.15
C LEU A 191 -14.70 1.28 -19.28
N ARG A 192 -15.71 0.60 -19.85
CA ARG A 192 -16.56 1.17 -20.90
C ARG A 192 -17.28 2.43 -20.41
N HIS A 193 -17.85 2.36 -19.21
CA HIS A 193 -18.50 3.52 -18.58
C HIS A 193 -17.52 4.69 -18.35
N ALA A 194 -16.26 4.39 -18.03
CA ALA A 194 -15.20 5.38 -17.88
C ALA A 194 -14.64 5.92 -19.21
N GLY A 195 -15.18 5.51 -20.36
CA GLY A 195 -14.75 5.97 -21.69
C GLY A 195 -13.59 5.17 -22.29
N PHE A 196 -13.32 3.96 -21.79
CA PHE A 196 -12.28 3.07 -22.32
C PHE A 196 -12.96 1.92 -23.08
N PRO A 197 -13.05 2.01 -24.42
CA PRO A 197 -13.81 1.05 -25.22
C PRO A 197 -13.13 -0.32 -25.28
N LEU A 198 -13.94 -1.34 -25.54
CA LEU A 198 -13.56 -2.74 -25.74
C LEU A 198 -14.18 -3.20 -27.09
N PRO A 199 -13.66 -2.73 -28.25
CA PRO A 199 -14.28 -2.92 -29.56
C PRO A 199 -14.24 -4.35 -30.13
N GLY A 200 -13.32 -5.19 -29.70
CA GLY A 200 -13.10 -6.54 -30.21
C GLY A 200 -14.07 -7.56 -29.60
N TYR A 201 -13.99 -7.78 -28.29
CA TYR A 201 -14.77 -8.83 -27.59
C TYR A 201 -15.82 -8.23 -26.64
N GLY A 202 -15.71 -6.96 -26.28
CA GLY A 202 -16.71 -6.29 -25.46
C GLY A 202 -16.69 -6.72 -23.98
N ILE A 203 -17.88 -6.98 -23.41
CA ILE A 203 -18.01 -7.49 -22.04
C ILE A 203 -18.29 -9.00 -22.13
N ASP A 204 -17.24 -9.77 -22.33
CA ASP A 204 -17.27 -11.24 -22.44
C ASP A 204 -16.95 -11.94 -21.11
N GLY A 205 -16.59 -11.18 -20.06
CA GLY A 205 -16.18 -11.72 -18.79
C GLY A 205 -14.78 -12.38 -18.81
N ILE A 206 -13.97 -12.15 -19.85
CA ILE A 206 -12.62 -12.68 -20.00
C ILE A 206 -11.60 -11.54 -19.97
N PHE A 207 -10.60 -11.67 -19.10
CA PHE A 207 -9.51 -10.71 -19.02
C PHE A 207 -8.46 -11.06 -20.08
N GLY A 208 -8.77 -10.76 -21.34
CA GLY A 208 -7.87 -10.92 -22.48
C GLY A 208 -6.94 -9.72 -22.71
N ASN A 209 -6.25 -9.72 -23.86
CA ASN A 209 -5.35 -8.62 -24.28
C ASN A 209 -6.08 -7.27 -24.34
N GLU A 210 -7.32 -7.29 -24.83
CA GLU A 210 -8.13 -6.09 -24.95
C GLU A 210 -8.45 -5.47 -23.58
N THR A 211 -8.96 -6.28 -22.64
CA THR A 211 -9.25 -5.84 -21.27
C THR A 211 -7.97 -5.30 -20.59
N GLU A 212 -6.83 -5.96 -20.78
CA GLU A 212 -5.54 -5.48 -20.27
C GLU A 212 -5.16 -4.12 -20.83
N GLN A 213 -5.27 -3.93 -22.14
CA GLN A 213 -4.95 -2.67 -22.79
C GLN A 213 -5.87 -1.54 -22.32
N ALA A 214 -7.17 -1.82 -22.19
CA ALA A 214 -8.14 -0.86 -21.65
C ALA A 214 -7.82 -0.46 -20.20
N VAL A 215 -7.45 -1.44 -19.34
CA VAL A 215 -6.98 -1.15 -17.97
C VAL A 215 -5.74 -0.26 -18.00
N ARG A 216 -4.74 -0.57 -18.83
CA ARG A 216 -3.52 0.26 -18.96
C ARG A 216 -3.85 1.67 -19.42
N ASN A 217 -4.76 1.83 -20.38
CA ASN A 217 -5.18 3.14 -20.87
C ASN A 217 -5.89 3.94 -19.78
N PHE A 218 -6.78 3.28 -19.03
CA PHE A 218 -7.45 3.88 -17.88
C PHE A 218 -6.43 4.32 -16.81
N GLN A 219 -5.51 3.44 -16.43
CA GLN A 219 -4.46 3.73 -15.45
C GLN A 219 -3.60 4.94 -15.87
N LYS A 220 -3.21 5.00 -17.15
CA LYS A 220 -2.49 6.13 -17.73
C LYS A 220 -3.29 7.43 -17.60
N SER A 221 -4.58 7.41 -17.93
CA SER A 221 -5.44 8.61 -17.83
C SER A 221 -5.58 9.15 -16.40
N ARG A 222 -5.53 8.25 -15.41
CA ARG A 222 -5.61 8.59 -13.98
C ARG A 222 -4.24 8.88 -13.35
N LYS A 223 -3.16 8.82 -14.14
CA LYS A 223 -1.77 8.98 -13.66
C LYS A 223 -1.42 8.03 -12.51
N ILE A 224 -2.01 6.82 -12.53
CA ILE A 224 -1.68 5.72 -11.59
C ILE A 224 -0.76 4.69 -12.27
N LEU A 225 -0.31 3.69 -11.52
CA LEU A 225 0.58 2.64 -12.04
C LEU A 225 -0.07 1.92 -13.24
N GLN A 226 0.62 1.92 -14.39
CA GLN A 226 0.15 1.33 -15.64
C GLN A 226 0.61 -0.13 -15.78
N ASP A 227 0.18 -1.00 -14.86
CA ASP A 227 0.57 -2.41 -14.81
C ASP A 227 -0.39 -3.37 -15.53
N GLY A 228 -1.54 -2.88 -16.00
CA GLY A 228 -2.57 -3.70 -16.66
C GLY A 228 -3.35 -4.59 -15.71
N ILE A 229 -3.24 -4.37 -14.40
CA ILE A 229 -3.94 -5.12 -13.36
C ILE A 229 -5.06 -4.22 -12.81
N ALA A 230 -6.30 -4.73 -12.79
CA ALA A 230 -7.38 -4.09 -12.08
C ALA A 230 -7.25 -4.40 -10.59
N GLY A 231 -6.26 -3.77 -9.97
CA GLY A 231 -6.03 -3.78 -8.54
C GLY A 231 -6.91 -2.75 -7.83
N PRO A 232 -6.71 -2.59 -6.52
CA PRO A 232 -7.59 -1.78 -5.69
C PRO A 232 -7.52 -0.29 -6.03
N VAL A 233 -6.37 0.21 -6.49
CA VAL A 233 -6.21 1.56 -7.04
C VAL A 233 -7.09 1.73 -8.26
N THR A 234 -6.93 0.84 -9.24
CA THR A 234 -7.70 0.84 -10.48
C THR A 234 -9.21 0.78 -10.19
N TRP A 235 -9.65 -0.12 -9.29
CA TRP A 235 -11.05 -0.23 -8.91
C TRP A 235 -11.59 1.02 -8.23
N SER A 236 -10.84 1.59 -7.29
CA SER A 236 -11.28 2.81 -6.61
C SER A 236 -11.46 3.97 -7.59
N GLU A 237 -10.55 4.12 -8.55
CA GLU A 237 -10.67 5.16 -9.57
C GLU A 237 -11.85 4.86 -10.51
N LEU A 238 -12.01 3.61 -10.95
CA LEU A 238 -13.12 3.18 -11.83
C LEU A 238 -14.50 3.37 -11.19
N LEU A 239 -14.63 3.08 -9.90
CA LEU A 239 -15.88 3.23 -9.16
C LEU A 239 -16.20 4.68 -8.82
N SER A 240 -15.19 5.56 -8.79
CA SER A 240 -15.38 7.00 -8.55
C SER A 240 -15.87 7.78 -9.79
N VAL A 241 -15.84 7.14 -10.97
CA VAL A 241 -16.34 7.76 -12.21
C VAL A 241 -17.85 7.98 -12.07
N LYS A 242 -18.26 9.25 -12.04
CA LYS A 242 -19.67 9.64 -12.04
C LYS A 242 -20.31 9.35 -13.41
N PRO A 243 -21.62 9.00 -13.45
CA PRO A 243 -22.36 8.95 -14.69
C PRO A 243 -22.25 10.29 -15.41
N ARG A 244 -22.01 10.24 -16.73
CA ARG A 244 -22.29 11.38 -17.61
C ARG A 244 -23.77 11.43 -17.89
#